data_AF-D2RF18-F1
#
_entry.id   AF-D2RF18-F1
#
_cell.length_a   1.000
_cell.length_b   1.000
_cell.length_c   1.000
_cell.angle_alpha   90.00
_cell.angle_beta   90.00
_cell.angle_gamma   90.00
#
_symmetry.space_group_name_H-M   'P 1'
#
loop_
_entity.id
_entity.type
_entity.pdbx_description
1 polymer ?
#
loop_
_entity_poly.entity_id
_entity_poly.type
_entity_poly.pdbx_seq_one_letter_code
_entity_poly.pdbx_strand_id
1 'polypeptide(L)' 'MLISVERRNLCPLKTTIFIICPKCGRKGKLGVKKKNAFGQRKYMIIHEDGKCYVSPLDGELWEALDRLYSSIRKT' A
#
# COMPACT_ATOMS: atom_id res chain seq x y z
N MET A 1 -11.97 9.36 -3.07
CA MET A 1 -10.50 9.53 -3.09
C MET A 1 -9.90 8.76 -4.26
N LEU A 2 -9.08 9.37 -5.10
CA LEU A 2 -8.43 8.69 -6.24
C LEU A 2 -7.06 8.15 -5.83
N ILE A 3 -6.94 6.82 -5.73
CA ILE A 3 -5.64 6.15 -5.55
C ILE A 3 -5.13 5.80 -6.95
N SER A 4 -4.22 6.60 -7.50
CA SER A 4 -3.54 6.25 -8.76
C SER A 4 -2.49 5.18 -8.49
N VAL A 5 -2.63 4.02 -9.15
CA VAL A 5 -1.79 2.84 -8.94
C VAL A 5 -0.92 2.62 -10.16
N GLU A 6 0.39 2.79 -10.00
CA GLU A 6 1.36 2.43 -11.04
C GLU A 6 2.00 1.07 -10.71
N ARG A 7 1.82 0.10 -11.60
CA ARG A 7 2.49 -1.19 -11.55
C ARG A 7 3.73 -1.13 -12.44
N ARG A 8 4.92 -1.28 -11.85
CA ARG A 8 6.15 -1.49 -12.63
C ARG A 8 6.62 -2.93 -12.46
N ASN A 9 6.56 -3.69 -13.55
CA ASN A 9 7.12 -5.04 -13.63
C ASN A 9 8.60 -4.94 -13.99
N LEU A 10 9.47 -4.78 -12.98
CA LEU A 10 10.90 -5.02 -13.15
C LEU A 10 11.22 -6.48 -12.81
N CYS A 11 11.19 -7.35 -13.82
CA CYS A 11 11.62 -8.76 -13.76
C CYS A 11 10.79 -9.67 -12.81
N PRO A 12 10.80 -11.01 -12.99
CA PRO A 12 9.61 -11.85 -12.77
C PRO A 12 9.18 -12.12 -11.32
N LEU A 13 9.72 -11.41 -10.30
CA LEU A 13 9.50 -11.76 -8.89
C LEU A 13 9.26 -10.59 -7.92
N LYS A 14 9.30 -9.32 -8.38
CA LYS A 14 9.11 -8.15 -7.48
C LYS A 14 8.15 -7.11 -8.04
N THR A 15 6.85 -7.37 -7.92
CA THR A 15 5.81 -6.37 -8.18
C THR A 15 5.94 -5.22 -7.19
N THR A 16 6.45 -4.08 -7.66
CA THR A 16 6.46 -2.84 -6.87
C THR A 16 5.23 -2.02 -7.21
N ILE A 17 4.42 -1.74 -6.20
CA ILE A 17 3.19 -0.96 -6.32
C ILE A 17 3.49 0.46 -5.85
N PHE A 18 3.24 1.44 -6.70
CA PHE A 18 3.27 2.86 -6.32
C PHE A 18 1.86 3.40 -6.18
N ILE A 19 1.61 4.14 -5.11
CA ILE A 19 0.33 4.77 -4.82
C ILE A 19 0.52 6.21 -4.37
N ILE A 20 -0.45 7.06 -4.70
CA ILE A 20 -0.56 8.41 -4.14
C ILE A 20 -1.21 8.29 -2.76
N CYS A 21 -0.47 8.64 -1.71
CA CYS A 21 -1.01 8.63 -0.35
C CYS A 21 -2.04 9.77 -0.20
N PRO A 22 -3.30 9.50 0.15
CA PRO A 22 -4.28 10.56 0.34
C PRO A 22 -4.04 11.39 1.60
N LYS A 23 -3.23 10.91 2.56
CA LYS A 23 -2.89 11.68 3.78
C LYS A 23 -1.90 12.81 3.50
N CYS A 24 -0.94 12.60 2.61
CA CYS A 24 0.13 13.58 2.33
C CYS A 24 0.19 14.03 0.86
N GLY A 25 -0.66 13.47 -0.02
CA GLY A 25 -0.67 13.75 -1.46
C GLY A 25 0.55 13.23 -2.23
N ARG A 26 1.51 12.59 -1.56
CA ARG A 26 2.77 12.16 -2.17
C ARG A 26 2.66 10.76 -2.77
N LYS A 27 3.27 10.59 -3.93
CA LYS A 27 3.48 9.27 -4.54
C LYS A 27 4.55 8.53 -3.74
N GLY A 28 4.24 7.31 -3.34
CA GLY A 28 5.19 6.45 -2.64
C GLY A 28 4.98 4.99 -2.96
N LYS A 29 5.99 4.18 -2.63
CA LYS A 29 5.95 2.73 -2.75
C LYS A 29 5.11 2.14 -1.64
N LEU A 30 4.13 1.31 -2.00
CA LEU A 30 3.37 0.51 -1.06
C LEU A 30 4.26 -0.61 -0.52
N GLY A 31 4.48 -0.57 0.79
CA GLY A 31 5.08 -1.61 1.59
C GLY A 31 4.04 -2.28 2.48
N VAL A 32 4.20 -3.58 2.73
CA VAL A 32 3.36 -4.34 3.65
C VAL A 32 4.23 -4.78 4.82
N LYS A 33 3.87 -4.38 6.05
CA LYS A 33 4.47 -4.91 7.27
C LYS A 33 3.81 -6.23 7.66
N LYS A 34 4.55 -7.07 8.40
CA LYS A 34 4.02 -8.29 9.02
C LYS A 34 2.75 -7.98 9.81
N LYS A 35 1.84 -8.95 9.84
CA LYS A 35 0.56 -8.87 10.56
C LYS A 35 0.81 -8.43 12.01
N ASN A 36 -0.05 -7.54 12.52
CA ASN A 36 -0.04 -7.20 13.94
C ASN A 36 -0.46 -8.42 14.80
N ALA A 37 -0.39 -8.28 16.13
CA ALA A 37 -0.81 -9.35 17.06
C ALA A 37 -2.28 -9.80 16.86
N PHE A 38 -3.11 -8.98 16.21
CA PHE A 38 -4.50 -9.27 15.85
C PHE A 38 -4.65 -9.88 14.45
N GLY A 39 -3.56 -10.26 13.78
CA GLY A 39 -3.60 -10.90 12.45
C GLY A 39 -3.87 -9.95 11.28
N GLN A 40 -4.03 -8.64 11.53
CA GLN A 40 -4.33 -7.63 10.52
C GLN A 40 -3.05 -7.12 9.85
N ARG A 41 -3.12 -6.89 8.53
CA ARG A 41 -2.01 -6.35 7.74
C ARG A 41 -1.86 -4.85 8.03
N LYS A 42 -0.61 -4.41 8.20
CA LYS A 42 -0.27 -2.98 8.23
C LYS A 42 0.36 -2.59 6.91
N TYR A 43 -0.19 -1.54 6.30
CA TYR A 43 0.35 -0.96 5.08
C TYR A 43 1.22 0.26 5.43
N MET A 44 2.23 0.50 4.62
CA MET A 44 3.05 1.70 4.71
C MET A 44 3.34 2.22 3.32
N ILE A 45 3.32 3.53 3.16
CA ILE A 45 3.60 4.21 1.90
C ILE A 45 4.93 4.92 2.10
N ILE A 46 5.97 4.44 1.42
CA ILE A 46 7.33 4.94 1.53
C ILE A 46 7.55 5.94 0.39
N HIS A 47 7.76 7.21 0.73
CA HIS A 47 8.07 8.29 -0.20
C HIS A 47 9.41 8.95 0.21
N GLU A 48 9.95 9.85 -0.61
CA GLU A 48 11.32 10.37 -0.41
C GLU A 48 11.52 11.05 0.96
N ASP A 49 10.53 11.81 1.43
CA ASP A 49 10.59 12.50 2.73
C ASP A 49 10.23 11.63 3.95
N GLY A 50 9.84 10.37 3.78
CA GLY A 50 9.39 9.56 4.92
C GLY A 50 8.41 8.45 4.60
N LYS A 51 7.62 8.08 5.60
CA LYS A 51 6.75 6.90 5.55
C LYS A 51 5.41 7.19 6.20
N CYS A 52 4.32 7.06 5.44
CA CYS A 52 2.97 7.12 5.95
C CYS A 52 2.48 5.73 6.33
N TYR A 53 2.02 5.57 7.56
CA TYR A 53 1.40 4.32 8.00
C TYR A 53 -0.10 4.35 7.74
N VAL A 54 -0.59 3.23 7.20
CA VAL A 54 -2.02 2.99 7.00
C VAL A 54 -2.40 1.73 7.78
N SER A 55 -3.34 1.91 8.70
CA SER A 55 -3.84 0.90 9.61
C SER A 55 -5.35 0.73 9.43
N PRO A 56 -5.96 -0.34 9.96
CA PRO A 56 -7.42 -0.53 9.87
C PRO A 56 -8.24 0.64 10.42
N LEU A 57 -7.65 1.47 11.30
CA LEU A 57 -8.27 2.69 11.81
C LEU A 57 -8.44 3.79 10.75
N ASP A 58 -7.74 3.67 9.62
CA ASP A 58 -7.87 4.58 8.47
C ASP A 58 -9.08 4.27 7.58
N GLY A 59 -9.91 3.29 7.97
CA GLY A 59 -11.19 2.97 7.34
C GLY A 59 -11.05 2.65 5.85
N GLU A 60 -11.77 3.41 5.02
CA GLU A 60 -11.86 3.23 3.57
C GLU A 60 -10.49 3.16 2.88
N LEU A 61 -9.50 3.92 3.36
CA LEU A 61 -8.15 3.90 2.80
C LEU A 61 -7.50 2.54 3.00
N TRP A 62 -7.63 1.97 4.20
CA TRP A 62 -7.05 0.66 4.49
C TRP A 62 -7.74 -0.45 3.69
N GLU A 63 -9.07 -0.40 3.58
CA GLU A 63 -9.84 -1.36 2.80
C GLU A 63 -9.48 -1.32 1.31
N ALA A 64 -9.31 -0.12 0.74
CA ALA A 64 -8.88 0.03 -0.65
C ALA A 64 -7.49 -0.58 -0.89
N LEU A 65 -6.55 -0.38 0.05
CA LEU A 65 -5.21 -0.96 -0.04
C LEU A 65 -5.21 -2.47 0.17
N ASP A 66 -6.01 -3.00 1.10
CA ASP A 66 -6.11 -4.45 1.31
C ASP A 66 -6.74 -5.14 0.11
N ARG A 67 -7.80 -4.57 -0.46
CA ARG A 67 -8.42 -5.08 -1.70
C ARG A 67 -7.42 -5.10 -2.85
N LEU A 68 -6.72 -3.99 -3.07
CA LEU A 68 -5.72 -3.88 -4.14
C LEU A 68 -4.57 -4.88 -3.97
N TYR A 69 -4.00 -4.95 -2.77
CA TYR A 69 -2.90 -5.86 -2.47
C TYR A 69 -3.33 -7.33 -2.57
N SER A 70 -4.53 -7.67 -2.08
CA SER A 70 -5.08 -9.02 -2.17
C SER A 70 -5.37 -9.42 -3.62
N SER A 71 -5.83 -8.50 -4.48
CA SER A 71 -5.98 -8.75 -5.92
C SER A 71 -4.65 -9.02 -6.61
N ILE A 72 -3.59 -8.29 -6.24
CA ILE A 72 -2.26 -8.47 -6.85
C ILE A 72 -1.59 -9.76 -6.38
N ARG A 73 -1.77 -10.16 -5.12
CA ARG A 73 -1.19 -11.39 -4.57
C ARG A 73 -1.86 -12.68 -5.06
N LYS A 74 -3.11 -12.60 -5.52
CA LYS A 74 -3.86 -13.76 -6.05
C LYS A 74 -3.48 -14.11 -7.50
N THR A 75 -2.74 -13.26 -8.19
CA THR A 75 -2.14 -13.52 -9.51
C THR A 75 -0.72 -13.99 -9.32
#